data_AF-A0A1R2BDP5-F1
#
_entry.id   AF-A0A1R2BDP5-F1
#
_cell.length_a   1.000
_cell.length_b   1.000
_cell.length_c   1.000
_cell.angle_alpha   90.00
_cell.angle_beta   90.00
_cell.angle_gamma   90.00
#
_symmetry.space_group_name_H-M   'P 1'
#
loop_
_entity.id
_entity.type
_entity.pdbx_description
1 polymer ?
#
loop_
_entity_poly.entity_id
_entity_poly.type
_entity_poly.pdbx_seq_one_letter_code
_entity_poly.pdbx_strand_id
1 'polypeptide(L)'
;MGNSQKGTKSIKQEYLKLIEKKKRKYFKKNEAIIFACDIRRWKEFVLEEILDALKLHPDADWPKALEKACRSWKTVNDNKYRSNIVLFDYLQESKPTSNNSCRMRRTIIKVPDHIDNEQIDFDASSIFDFLNGHFDQSTHFIGNMISIFHHTFYTKNSYILSITPEESYQRLTQLLHISEDLIKETKTFIMIVLQTMIYYYGGLLAKKMQENPSQMYDFILEKIINEEIHSLLLHAYKISRPQDYLNYTLKLQSLENITCSDLQIDPMFCLDKPNNIHFNGYNYAIEKVREIEMVFTPMKKLEIIGNTTDMICGSVDEYWKDMPDIDQNKLVIDGDNFLSIYIYIVIKSGVRDLKGHIWLITQLARSSIQNGAMGYYLTTLEACLIQVETLNS
;
A
#
# COMPACT_ATOMS: atom_id res chain seq x y z
N MET A 1 38.67 -8.46 -45.97
CA MET A 1 37.66 -8.76 -44.93
C MET A 1 36.79 -7.53 -44.56
N GLY A 2 36.35 -6.69 -45.52
CA GLY A 2 35.68 -5.40 -45.22
C GLY A 2 34.17 -5.28 -45.53
N ASN A 3 33.53 -6.30 -46.13
CA ASN A 3 32.16 -6.16 -46.66
C ASN A 3 31.03 -6.60 -45.70
N SER A 4 31.34 -7.27 -44.58
CA SER A 4 30.32 -7.76 -43.62
C SER A 4 29.74 -6.63 -42.73
N GLN A 5 30.50 -5.58 -42.44
CA GLN A 5 30.04 -4.48 -41.55
C GLN A 5 29.11 -3.46 -42.22
N LYS A 6 29.06 -3.38 -43.56
CA LYS A 6 28.16 -2.46 -44.28
C LYS A 6 26.71 -2.97 -44.32
N GLY A 7 26.50 -4.27 -44.47
CA GLY A 7 25.16 -4.87 -44.50
C GLY A 7 24.42 -4.80 -43.16
N THR A 8 25.12 -5.03 -42.05
CA THR A 8 24.55 -4.96 -40.69
C THR A 8 24.14 -3.55 -40.28
N LYS A 9 24.88 -2.51 -40.70
CA LYS A 9 24.47 -1.11 -40.49
C LYS A 9 23.20 -0.76 -41.26
N SER A 10 23.02 -1.28 -42.48
CA SER A 10 21.82 -1.02 -43.30
C SER A 10 20.57 -1.66 -42.70
N ILE A 11 20.66 -2.92 -42.25
CA ILE A 11 19.53 -3.62 -41.63
C ILE A 11 19.10 -2.94 -40.33
N LYS A 12 20.07 -2.50 -39.51
CA LYS A 12 19.78 -1.73 -38.29
C LYS A 12 19.04 -0.42 -38.60
N GLN A 13 19.45 0.30 -39.65
CA GLN A 13 18.80 1.55 -40.06
C GLN A 13 17.37 1.32 -40.58
N GLU A 14 17.13 0.28 -41.38
CA GLU A 14 15.78 -0.07 -41.84
C GLU A 14 14.87 -0.50 -40.69
N TYR A 15 15.39 -1.27 -39.74
CA TYR A 15 14.67 -1.66 -38.54
C TYR A 15 14.29 -0.44 -37.67
N LEU A 16 15.21 0.51 -37.48
CA LEU A 16 14.92 1.76 -36.77
C LEU A 16 13.86 2.61 -37.49
N LYS A 17 13.92 2.72 -38.82
CA LYS A 17 12.88 3.40 -39.62
C LYS A 17 11.52 2.73 -39.48
N LEU A 18 11.48 1.40 -39.43
CA LEU A 18 10.24 0.63 -39.22
C LEU A 18 9.67 0.88 -37.82
N ILE A 19 10.52 0.92 -36.78
CA ILE A 19 10.11 1.26 -35.41
C ILE A 19 9.55 2.68 -35.38
N GLU A 20 10.23 3.67 -35.96
CA GLU A 20 9.73 5.05 -36.00
C GLU A 20 8.38 5.15 -36.73
N LYS A 21 8.22 4.43 -37.84
CA LYS A 21 6.95 4.37 -38.58
C LYS A 21 5.83 3.78 -37.73
N LYS A 22 6.09 2.67 -37.03
CA LYS A 22 5.10 2.04 -36.13
C LYS A 22 4.77 2.94 -34.95
N LYS A 23 5.77 3.60 -34.35
CA LYS A 23 5.60 4.61 -33.30
C LYS A 23 4.68 5.72 -33.78
N ARG A 24 4.98 6.36 -34.92
CA ARG A 24 4.12 7.41 -35.52
C ARG A 24 2.68 6.93 -35.75
N LYS A 25 2.48 5.69 -36.19
CA LYS A 25 1.14 5.11 -36.38
C LYS A 25 0.39 4.95 -35.06
N TYR A 26 1.05 4.49 -34.01
CA TYR A 26 0.47 4.41 -32.66
C TYR A 26 0.09 5.79 -32.12
N PHE A 27 0.96 6.80 -32.26
CA PHE A 27 0.66 8.17 -31.84
C PHE A 27 -0.58 8.73 -32.53
N LYS A 28 -0.71 8.52 -33.85
CA LYS A 28 -1.93 8.93 -34.58
C LYS A 28 -3.18 8.18 -34.12
N LYS A 29 -3.06 6.88 -33.82
CA LYS A 29 -4.19 6.05 -33.36
C LYS A 29 -4.69 6.51 -31.98
N ASN A 30 -3.78 6.88 -31.09
CA ASN A 30 -4.07 7.22 -29.70
C ASN A 30 -4.01 8.73 -29.43
N GLU A 31 -4.01 9.57 -30.47
CA GLU A 31 -3.83 11.02 -30.37
C GLU A 31 -4.85 11.67 -29.42
N ALA A 32 -6.12 11.30 -29.55
CA ALA A 32 -7.19 11.81 -28.69
C ALA A 32 -6.98 11.45 -27.21
N ILE A 33 -6.42 10.27 -26.91
CA ILE A 33 -6.16 9.84 -25.53
C ILE A 33 -4.89 10.50 -25.00
N ILE A 34 -3.83 10.55 -25.79
CA ILE A 34 -2.54 11.14 -25.40
C ILE A 34 -2.70 12.64 -25.12
N PHE A 35 -3.48 13.34 -25.93
CA PHE A 35 -3.71 14.78 -25.81
C PHE A 35 -5.04 15.15 -25.15
N ALA A 36 -5.74 14.20 -24.51
CA ALA A 36 -6.99 14.47 -23.78
C ALA A 36 -6.79 15.51 -22.67
N CYS A 37 -5.58 15.60 -22.11
CA CYS A 37 -5.19 16.61 -21.13
C CYS A 37 -4.21 17.59 -21.78
N ASP A 38 -4.33 18.88 -21.49
CA ASP A 38 -3.35 19.87 -21.92
C ASP A 38 -2.06 19.73 -21.10
N ILE A 39 -1.20 18.80 -21.52
CA ILE A 39 0.09 18.47 -20.90
C ILE A 39 1.03 19.69 -20.86
N ARG A 40 0.73 20.81 -21.54
CA ARG A 40 1.54 22.03 -21.44
C ARG A 40 1.22 22.80 -20.16
N ARG A 41 -0.02 22.67 -19.68
CA ARG A 41 -0.60 23.41 -18.56
C ARG A 41 -0.71 22.61 -17.26
N TRP A 42 -0.20 21.37 -17.25
CA TRP A 42 -0.23 20.47 -16.09
C TRP A 42 0.21 21.15 -14.79
N LYS A 43 1.23 22.00 -14.86
CA LYS A 43 1.79 22.71 -13.71
C LYS A 43 0.80 23.70 -13.10
N GLU A 44 0.00 24.37 -13.93
CA GLU A 44 -1.04 25.28 -13.43
C GLU A 44 -2.15 24.50 -12.71
N PHE A 45 -2.61 23.39 -13.28
CA PHE A 45 -3.62 22.53 -12.64
C PHE A 45 -3.12 21.96 -11.31
N VAL A 46 -1.89 21.45 -11.26
CA VAL A 46 -1.29 20.97 -10.01
C VAL A 46 -1.18 22.08 -8.97
N LEU A 47 -0.82 23.30 -9.39
CA LEU A 47 -0.75 24.43 -8.50
C LEU A 47 -2.13 24.81 -7.93
N GLU A 48 -3.21 24.73 -8.73
CA GLU A 48 -4.58 24.94 -8.26
C GLU A 48 -4.95 23.92 -7.16
N GLU A 49 -4.67 22.64 -7.36
CA GLU A 49 -4.91 21.59 -6.35
C GLU A 49 -4.12 21.84 -5.04
N ILE A 50 -2.86 22.27 -5.15
CA ILE A 50 -2.03 22.62 -3.98
C ILE A 50 -2.60 23.83 -3.24
N LEU A 51 -3.09 24.85 -3.97
CA LEU A 51 -3.69 26.04 -3.37
C LEU A 51 -5.02 25.71 -2.66
N ASP A 52 -5.80 24.78 -3.19
CA ASP A 52 -7.01 24.30 -2.52
C ASP A 52 -6.70 23.50 -1.26
N ALA A 53 -5.64 22.68 -1.28
CA ALA A 53 -5.15 22.01 -0.09
C ALA A 53 -4.63 22.98 0.99
N LEU A 54 -4.00 24.09 0.58
CA LEU A 54 -3.57 25.15 1.49
C LEU A 54 -4.75 25.84 2.18
N LYS A 55 -5.88 26.02 1.48
CA LYS A 55 -7.12 26.54 2.08
C LYS A 55 -7.73 25.54 3.06
N LEU A 56 -7.65 24.24 2.75
CA LEU A 56 -8.20 23.17 3.58
C LEU A 56 -7.37 22.95 4.85
N HIS A 57 -6.06 23.16 4.77
CA HIS A 57 -5.07 22.92 5.83
C HIS A 57 -4.14 24.14 6.02
N PRO A 58 -4.65 25.29 6.52
CA PRO A 58 -3.89 26.53 6.60
C PRO A 58 -2.65 26.45 7.51
N ASP A 59 -2.74 25.59 8.54
CA ASP A 59 -1.68 25.37 9.51
C ASP A 59 -0.62 24.38 9.00
N ALA A 60 -0.89 23.63 7.92
CA ALA A 60 0.05 22.69 7.36
C ALA A 60 1.20 23.40 6.61
N ASP A 61 2.42 22.91 6.80
CA ASP A 61 3.62 23.47 6.15
C ASP A 61 3.88 22.85 4.78
N TRP A 62 3.48 21.58 4.60
CA TRP A 62 3.70 20.84 3.36
C TRP A 62 3.04 21.50 2.14
N PRO A 63 1.81 22.07 2.17
CA PRO A 63 1.24 22.69 0.98
C PRO A 63 2.01 23.93 0.54
N LYS A 64 2.50 24.74 1.50
CA LYS A 64 3.33 25.94 1.22
C LYS A 64 4.67 25.54 0.60
N ALA A 65 5.29 24.48 1.14
CA ALA A 65 6.54 23.95 0.59
C ALA A 65 6.35 23.39 -0.83
N LEU A 66 5.25 22.66 -1.07
CA LEU A 66 4.89 22.16 -2.40
C LEU A 66 4.58 23.29 -3.37
N GLU A 67 3.91 24.37 -2.95
CA GLU A 67 3.64 25.54 -3.79
C GLU A 67 4.95 26.16 -4.30
N LYS A 68 5.89 26.41 -3.38
CA LYS A 68 7.23 26.95 -3.71
C LYS A 68 7.99 26.03 -4.65
N ALA A 69 7.99 24.73 -4.38
CA ALA A 69 8.64 23.72 -5.22
C ALA A 69 8.00 23.66 -6.61
N CYS A 70 6.67 23.61 -6.70
CA CYS A 70 5.93 23.61 -7.95
C CYS A 70 6.28 24.85 -8.79
N ARG A 71 6.17 26.06 -8.21
CA ARG A 71 6.49 27.32 -8.91
C ARG A 71 7.92 27.35 -9.45
N SER A 72 8.88 26.90 -8.66
CA SER A 72 10.31 26.87 -9.06
C SER A 72 10.66 25.72 -10.02
N TRP A 73 9.78 24.73 -10.18
CA TRP A 73 10.06 23.54 -10.97
C TRP A 73 10.21 23.83 -12.47
N LYS A 74 11.31 23.35 -13.07
CA LYS A 74 11.62 23.52 -14.49
C LYS A 74 11.06 22.34 -15.30
N THR A 75 9.97 22.58 -16.03
CA THR A 75 9.24 21.56 -16.81
C THR A 75 10.07 20.86 -17.89
N VAL A 76 11.15 21.48 -18.36
CA VAL A 76 12.07 20.91 -19.36
C VAL A 76 12.70 19.61 -18.86
N ASN A 77 12.98 19.51 -17.55
CA ASN A 77 13.61 18.35 -16.93
C ASN A 77 12.71 17.11 -16.95
N ASP A 78 11.39 17.30 -17.03
CA ASP A 78 10.38 16.23 -16.99
C ASP A 78 10.00 15.67 -18.35
N ASN A 79 10.41 16.32 -19.44
CA ASN A 79 10.07 15.88 -20.79
C ASN A 79 10.49 14.43 -21.03
N LYS A 80 11.61 14.01 -20.43
CA LYS A 80 12.10 12.63 -20.50
C LYS A 80 11.14 11.63 -19.86
N TYR A 81 10.66 11.90 -18.64
CA TYR A 81 9.75 11.00 -17.91
C TYR A 81 8.40 10.86 -18.59
N ARG A 82 7.84 11.98 -19.06
CA ARG A 82 6.54 12.00 -19.76
C ARG A 82 6.60 11.34 -21.13
N SER A 83 7.72 11.47 -21.85
CA SER A 83 7.89 10.75 -23.12
C SER A 83 8.03 9.25 -22.92
N ASN A 84 8.61 8.82 -21.79
CA ASN A 84 8.85 7.43 -21.48
C ASN A 84 7.56 6.65 -21.21
N ILE A 85 6.53 7.25 -20.59
CA ILE A 85 5.28 6.53 -20.33
C ILE A 85 4.53 6.16 -21.62
N VAL A 86 4.55 7.07 -22.61
CA VAL A 86 3.94 6.82 -23.92
C VAL A 86 4.73 5.76 -24.69
N LEU A 87 6.05 5.78 -24.57
CA LEU A 87 6.91 4.75 -25.15
C LEU A 87 6.67 3.39 -24.48
N PHE A 88 6.52 3.36 -23.15
CA PHE A 88 6.20 2.15 -22.40
C PHE A 88 4.90 1.51 -22.88
N ASP A 89 3.81 2.29 -22.97
CA ASP A 89 2.52 1.77 -23.39
C ASP A 89 2.54 1.27 -24.84
N TYR A 90 3.20 2.01 -25.74
CA TYR A 90 3.45 1.53 -27.10
C TYR A 90 4.17 0.18 -27.12
N LEU A 91 5.22 0.02 -26.30
CA LEU A 91 5.98 -1.23 -26.24
C LEU A 91 5.13 -2.37 -25.69
N GLN A 92 4.28 -2.13 -24.70
CA GLN A 92 3.36 -3.13 -24.16
C GLN A 92 2.30 -3.55 -25.20
N GLU A 93 1.68 -2.61 -25.92
CA GLU A 93 0.72 -2.93 -27.01
C GLU A 93 1.37 -3.69 -28.17
N SER A 94 2.68 -3.48 -28.40
CA SER A 94 3.41 -4.11 -29.49
C SER A 94 3.88 -5.54 -29.19
N LYS A 95 3.72 -6.04 -27.96
CA LYS A 95 4.09 -7.41 -27.59
C LYS A 95 3.18 -8.39 -28.36
N PRO A 96 3.75 -9.31 -29.15
CA PRO A 96 2.94 -10.29 -29.86
C PRO A 96 2.18 -11.15 -28.86
N THR A 97 0.87 -11.30 -29.05
CA THR A 97 -0.04 -12.20 -28.31
C THR A 97 0.24 -13.67 -28.66
N SER A 98 1.50 -14.11 -28.62
CA SER A 98 1.83 -15.51 -28.86
C SER A 98 1.37 -16.34 -27.65
N ASN A 99 0.35 -17.18 -27.87
CA ASN A 99 -0.26 -18.07 -26.88
C ASN A 99 0.69 -19.12 -26.25
N ASN A 100 2.00 -19.11 -26.54
CA ASN A 100 2.91 -20.14 -26.07
C ASN A 100 4.12 -19.56 -25.32
N SER A 101 4.29 -20.07 -24.09
CA SER A 101 5.43 -19.98 -23.17
C SER A 101 5.56 -18.70 -22.31
N CYS A 102 5.36 -18.96 -21.01
CA CYS A 102 5.53 -18.12 -19.83
C CYS A 102 6.99 -17.66 -19.66
N ARG A 103 7.43 -16.70 -20.47
CA ARG A 103 8.58 -15.84 -20.15
C ARG A 103 8.13 -14.40 -20.31
N MET A 104 7.79 -13.75 -19.19
CA MET A 104 7.49 -12.32 -19.19
C MET A 104 8.68 -11.57 -19.81
N ARG A 105 8.49 -11.07 -21.04
CA ARG A 105 9.51 -10.24 -21.70
C ARG A 105 9.51 -8.88 -21.02
N ARG A 106 10.62 -8.58 -20.33
CA ARG A 106 10.87 -7.30 -19.66
C ARG A 106 11.06 -6.18 -20.68
N THR A 107 10.53 -5.00 -20.39
CA THR A 107 10.74 -3.81 -21.20
C THR A 107 11.86 -2.99 -20.54
N ILE A 108 13.04 -2.96 -21.17
CA ILE A 108 14.13 -2.05 -20.77
C ILE A 108 13.88 -0.71 -21.45
N ILE A 109 13.61 0.35 -20.66
CA ILE A 109 13.55 1.72 -21.16
C ILE A 109 14.86 2.41 -20.85
N LYS A 110 15.53 2.90 -21.89
CA LYS A 110 16.73 3.74 -21.76
C LYS A 110 16.32 5.20 -21.89
N VAL A 111 16.59 6.00 -20.86
CA VAL A 111 16.36 7.45 -20.89
C VAL A 111 17.52 8.11 -21.65
N PRO A 112 17.28 8.86 -22.74
CA PRO A 112 18.38 9.43 -23.52
C PRO A 112 19.18 10.49 -22.75
N ASP A 113 20.51 10.33 -22.79
CA ASP A 113 21.51 11.24 -22.19
C ASP A 113 21.44 12.63 -22.81
N HIS A 114 21.17 13.65 -22.01
CA HIS A 114 21.63 15.01 -22.32
C HIS A 114 22.02 15.87 -21.12
N ILE A 115 21.90 15.40 -19.88
CA ILE A 115 22.35 16.13 -18.69
C ILE A 115 22.84 15.09 -17.67
N ASP A 116 24.16 15.01 -17.50
CA ASP A 116 24.96 14.33 -16.47
C ASP A 116 24.67 12.84 -16.15
N ASN A 117 25.51 11.97 -16.75
CA ASN A 117 26.04 10.64 -16.33
C ASN A 117 25.24 9.60 -15.51
N GLU A 118 23.97 9.79 -15.16
CA GLU A 118 23.16 8.74 -14.53
C GLU A 118 22.27 8.05 -15.56
N GLN A 119 22.76 6.93 -16.08
CA GLN A 119 21.98 6.05 -16.94
C GLN A 119 20.89 5.38 -16.08
N ILE A 120 19.67 5.90 -16.15
CA ILE A 120 18.50 5.29 -15.53
C ILE A 120 18.06 4.14 -16.45
N ASP A 121 18.61 2.95 -16.21
CA ASP A 121 18.11 1.69 -16.75
C ASP A 121 17.23 1.04 -15.66
N PHE A 122 15.92 0.98 -15.86
CA PHE A 122 15.05 0.12 -15.05
C PHE A 122 14.23 -0.83 -15.93
N ASP A 123 14.07 -2.05 -15.43
CA ASP A 123 13.23 -3.08 -16.02
C ASP A 123 11.79 -2.86 -15.56
N ALA A 124 10.86 -2.57 -16.48
CA ALA A 124 9.44 -2.49 -16.17
C ALA A 124 8.66 -3.61 -16.85
N SER A 125 7.95 -4.41 -16.06
CA SER A 125 7.00 -5.41 -16.55
C SER A 125 5.57 -4.87 -16.58
N SER A 126 5.24 -4.02 -15.61
CA SER A 126 3.95 -3.36 -15.43
C SER A 126 4.07 -1.83 -15.45
N ILE A 127 2.93 -1.12 -15.58
CA ILE A 127 2.90 0.35 -15.44
C ILE A 127 3.28 0.78 -14.02
N PHE A 128 3.02 -0.05 -13.02
CA PHE A 128 3.37 0.23 -11.64
C PHE A 128 4.87 0.14 -11.42
N ASP A 129 5.55 -0.86 -11.99
CA ASP A 129 7.02 -0.96 -11.95
C ASP A 129 7.66 0.28 -12.58
N PHE A 130 7.06 0.74 -13.68
CA PHE A 130 7.51 1.95 -14.38
C PHE A 130 7.38 3.20 -13.52
N LEU A 131 6.22 3.41 -12.90
CA LEU A 131 5.98 4.54 -12.01
C LEU A 131 6.85 4.45 -10.75
N ASN A 132 7.04 3.25 -10.22
CA ASN A 132 7.87 2.97 -9.06
C ASN A 132 9.31 3.47 -9.28
N GLY A 133 9.93 3.07 -10.40
CA GLY A 133 11.28 3.50 -10.74
C GLY A 133 11.42 5.00 -10.98
N HIS A 134 10.36 5.68 -11.41
CA HIS A 134 10.35 7.15 -11.55
C HIS A 134 10.21 7.87 -10.20
N PHE A 135 9.36 7.38 -9.30
CA PHE A 135 9.04 8.08 -8.06
C PHE A 135 10.20 8.01 -7.05
N ASP A 136 11.07 7.01 -7.18
CA ASP A 136 12.27 6.89 -6.36
C ASP A 136 13.36 7.90 -6.75
N GLN A 137 13.16 8.68 -7.83
CA GLN A 137 14.12 9.68 -8.30
C GLN A 137 13.74 11.08 -7.81
N SER A 138 14.65 11.72 -7.08
CA SER A 138 14.49 13.11 -6.61
C SER A 138 14.34 14.13 -7.74
N THR A 139 14.81 13.79 -8.95
CA THR A 139 14.68 14.64 -10.14
C THR A 139 13.33 14.52 -10.83
N HIS A 140 12.48 13.58 -10.42
CA HIS A 140 11.11 13.42 -10.90
C HIS A 140 10.16 14.31 -10.09
N PHE A 141 9.31 15.09 -10.75
CA PHE A 141 8.43 16.05 -10.08
C PHE A 141 7.58 15.44 -8.95
N ILE A 142 6.89 14.33 -9.23
CA ILE A 142 6.02 13.66 -8.24
C ILE A 142 6.86 13.03 -7.11
N GLY A 143 8.05 12.50 -7.44
CA GLY A 143 8.96 11.95 -6.42
C GLY A 143 9.43 13.04 -5.45
N ASN A 144 9.78 14.21 -6.00
CA ASN A 144 10.10 15.39 -5.21
C ASN A 144 8.90 15.88 -4.37
N MET A 145 7.67 15.85 -4.89
CA MET A 145 6.49 16.18 -4.09
C MET A 145 6.33 15.24 -2.88
N ILE A 146 6.48 13.93 -3.09
CA ILE A 146 6.41 12.92 -2.02
C ILE A 146 7.50 13.19 -0.98
N SER A 147 8.74 13.44 -1.41
CA SER A 147 9.86 13.76 -0.52
C SER A 147 9.62 15.03 0.30
N ILE A 148 9.10 16.09 -0.33
CA ILE A 148 8.75 17.34 0.37
C ILE A 148 7.66 17.06 1.41
N PHE A 149 6.61 16.32 1.05
CA PHE A 149 5.55 15.95 1.98
C PHE A 149 6.12 15.15 3.16
N HIS A 150 6.86 14.07 2.91
CA HIS A 150 7.51 13.27 3.94
C HIS A 150 8.31 14.15 4.91
N HIS A 151 9.21 14.98 4.39
CA HIS A 151 10.07 15.82 5.22
C HIS A 151 9.29 16.84 6.05
N THR A 152 8.38 17.60 5.43
CA THR A 152 7.66 18.69 6.09
C THR A 152 6.55 18.20 7.01
N PHE A 153 5.80 17.16 6.59
CA PHE A 153 4.78 16.52 7.41
C PHE A 153 5.40 15.87 8.65
N TYR A 154 6.50 15.13 8.49
CA TYR A 154 7.19 14.52 9.62
C TYR A 154 7.81 15.56 10.54
N THR A 155 8.57 16.53 10.01
CA THR A 155 9.24 17.56 10.84
C THR A 155 8.25 18.37 11.66
N LYS A 156 7.12 18.75 11.08
CA LYS A 156 6.07 19.49 11.80
C LYS A 156 5.47 18.67 12.94
N ASN A 157 5.30 17.37 12.73
CA ASN A 157 4.51 16.51 13.62
C ASN A 157 5.37 15.57 14.47
N SER A 158 6.69 15.56 14.35
CA SER A 158 7.57 14.64 15.07
C SER A 158 7.53 14.81 16.58
N TYR A 159 7.13 15.99 17.09
CA TYR A 159 6.91 16.22 18.52
C TYR A 159 5.86 15.27 19.12
N ILE A 160 4.90 14.79 18.31
CA ILE A 160 3.85 13.86 18.72
C ILE A 160 4.47 12.57 19.25
N LEU A 161 5.56 12.09 18.64
CA LEU A 161 6.27 10.88 19.06
C LEU A 161 6.89 10.99 20.46
N SER A 162 7.08 12.21 20.97
CA SER A 162 7.60 12.43 22.33
C SER A 162 6.53 12.39 23.41
N ILE A 163 5.24 12.45 23.05
CA ILE A 163 4.12 12.46 24.00
C ILE A 163 3.79 11.02 24.38
N THR A 164 3.80 10.69 25.67
CA THR A 164 3.38 9.34 26.09
C THR A 164 1.84 9.25 26.18
N PRO A 165 1.26 8.03 26.03
CA PRO A 165 -0.17 7.84 26.26
C PRO A 165 -0.62 8.33 27.66
N GLU A 166 0.22 8.18 28.69
CA GLU A 166 -0.05 8.64 30.05
C GLU A 166 -0.10 10.17 30.15
N GLU A 167 0.82 10.88 29.48
CA GLU A 167 0.82 12.34 29.43
C GLU A 167 -0.41 12.89 28.67
N SER A 168 -0.86 12.15 27.65
CA SER A 168 -2.00 12.56 26.83
C SER A 168 -3.32 12.63 27.62
N TYR A 169 -3.48 11.82 28.69
CA TYR A 169 -4.64 11.87 29.58
C TYR A 169 -4.87 13.25 30.20
N GLN A 170 -3.79 13.98 30.48
CA GLN A 170 -3.89 15.31 31.10
C GLN A 170 -4.23 16.40 30.07
N ARG A 171 -4.11 16.11 28.76
CA ARG A 171 -4.27 17.05 27.64
C ARG A 171 -5.38 16.66 26.66
N LEU A 172 -6.29 15.78 27.08
CA LEU A 172 -7.30 15.10 26.24
C LEU A 172 -7.97 16.01 25.20
N THR A 173 -8.43 17.21 25.58
CA THR A 173 -9.18 18.09 24.67
C THR A 173 -8.37 18.59 23.48
N GLN A 174 -7.05 18.79 23.62
CA GLN A 174 -6.20 19.30 22.55
C GLN A 174 -5.73 18.20 21.60
N LEU A 175 -5.63 16.96 22.08
CA LEU A 175 -5.08 15.83 21.33
C LEU A 175 -6.16 14.92 20.72
N LEU A 176 -7.43 15.11 21.08
CA LEU A 176 -8.53 14.25 20.65
C LEU A 176 -8.65 14.11 19.12
N HIS A 177 -8.33 15.18 18.38
CA HIS A 177 -8.51 15.24 16.93
C HIS A 177 -7.20 15.09 16.14
N ILE A 178 -6.06 14.93 16.83
CA ILE A 178 -4.76 14.93 16.17
C ILE A 178 -4.63 13.79 15.16
N SER A 179 -5.20 12.62 15.50
CA SER A 179 -5.17 11.46 14.62
C SER A 179 -6.00 11.69 13.35
N GLU A 180 -7.19 12.27 13.48
CA GLU A 180 -8.11 12.58 12.38
C GLU A 180 -7.53 13.64 11.46
N ASP A 181 -6.94 14.69 12.02
CA ASP A 181 -6.33 15.78 11.27
C ASP A 181 -5.15 15.28 10.43
N LEU A 182 -4.26 14.48 11.02
CA LEU A 182 -3.14 13.88 10.29
C LEU A 182 -3.59 12.93 9.19
N ILE A 183 -4.63 12.12 9.43
CA ILE A 183 -5.23 11.27 8.41
C ILE A 183 -5.84 12.10 7.28
N LYS A 184 -6.53 13.20 7.61
CA LYS A 184 -7.15 14.10 6.63
C LYS A 184 -6.10 14.78 5.77
N GLU A 185 -5.01 15.27 6.37
CA GLU A 185 -3.86 15.82 5.65
C GLU A 185 -3.25 14.78 4.71
N THR A 186 -3.00 13.56 5.21
CA THR A 186 -2.44 12.45 4.42
C THR A 186 -3.33 12.08 3.24
N LYS A 187 -4.64 11.95 3.45
CA LYS A 187 -5.63 11.70 2.39
C LYS A 187 -5.64 12.82 1.35
N THR A 188 -5.58 14.06 1.80
CA THR A 188 -5.53 15.23 0.91
C THR A 188 -4.30 15.16 0.01
N PHE A 189 -3.13 14.84 0.58
CA PHE A 189 -1.91 14.69 -0.19
C PHE A 189 -1.96 13.51 -1.17
N ILE A 190 -2.51 12.34 -0.77
CA ILE A 190 -2.73 11.20 -1.67
C ILE A 190 -3.57 11.63 -2.90
N MET A 191 -4.66 12.39 -2.67
CA MET A 191 -5.50 12.88 -3.76
C MET A 191 -4.74 13.83 -4.68
N ILE A 192 -3.97 14.78 -4.14
CA ILE A 192 -3.14 15.68 -4.96
C ILE A 192 -2.16 14.90 -5.83
N VAL A 193 -1.53 13.85 -5.31
CA VAL A 193 -0.61 13.00 -6.09
C VAL A 193 -1.35 12.28 -7.21
N LEU A 194 -2.54 11.74 -6.94
CA LEU A 194 -3.39 11.09 -7.96
C LEU A 194 -3.83 12.07 -9.06
N GLN A 195 -4.31 13.26 -8.68
CA GLN A 195 -4.64 14.33 -9.63
C GLN A 195 -3.40 14.76 -10.44
N THR A 196 -2.27 14.93 -9.77
CA THR A 196 -1.00 15.30 -10.40
C THR A 196 -0.58 14.27 -11.43
N MET A 197 -0.73 12.98 -11.15
CA MET A 197 -0.44 11.91 -12.11
C MET A 197 -1.28 12.03 -13.38
N ILE A 198 -2.58 12.31 -13.24
CA ILE A 198 -3.48 12.52 -14.39
C ILE A 198 -3.00 13.71 -15.23
N TYR A 199 -2.72 14.85 -14.60
CA TYR A 199 -2.27 16.05 -15.31
C TYR A 199 -0.87 15.90 -15.91
N TYR A 200 0.05 15.27 -15.18
CA TYR A 200 1.46 15.15 -15.52
C TYR A 200 1.71 14.13 -16.64
N TYR A 201 1.10 12.94 -16.55
CA TYR A 201 1.25 11.88 -17.55
C TYR A 201 0.15 11.88 -18.61
N GLY A 202 -0.91 12.67 -18.43
CA GLY A 202 -1.97 12.88 -19.41
C GLY A 202 -2.96 11.73 -19.53
N GLY A 203 -3.70 11.70 -20.64
CA GLY A 203 -4.87 10.83 -20.79
C GLY A 203 -4.56 9.34 -20.86
N LEU A 204 -3.30 8.93 -21.10
CA LEU A 204 -2.89 7.53 -21.00
C LEU A 204 -3.01 7.01 -19.56
N LEU A 205 -2.44 7.74 -18.61
CA LEU A 205 -2.52 7.36 -17.21
C LEU A 205 -3.93 7.59 -16.67
N ALA A 206 -4.62 8.64 -17.12
CA ALA A 206 -6.03 8.83 -16.82
C ALA A 206 -6.89 7.61 -17.22
N LYS A 207 -6.66 7.06 -18.42
CA LYS A 207 -7.33 5.83 -18.87
C LYS A 207 -6.98 4.65 -17.96
N LYS A 208 -5.71 4.46 -17.61
CA LYS A 208 -5.30 3.36 -16.71
C LYS A 208 -5.89 3.50 -15.31
N MET A 209 -6.01 4.73 -14.81
CA MET A 209 -6.69 5.05 -13.56
C MET A 209 -8.19 4.81 -13.64
N GLN A 210 -8.83 5.02 -14.79
CA GLN A 210 -10.23 4.65 -14.99
C GLN A 210 -10.43 3.13 -15.08
N GLU A 211 -9.50 2.42 -15.73
CA GLU A 211 -9.53 0.95 -15.84
C GLU A 211 -9.31 0.28 -14.46
N ASN A 212 -8.35 0.77 -13.67
CA ASN A 212 -7.98 0.18 -12.38
C ASN A 212 -7.75 1.25 -11.29
N PRO A 213 -8.79 2.02 -10.89
CA PRO A 213 -8.65 3.12 -9.93
C PRO A 213 -8.14 2.62 -8.58
N SER A 214 -8.62 1.44 -8.21
CA SER A 214 -8.26 0.66 -7.04
C SER A 214 -6.76 0.48 -6.88
N GLN A 215 -6.13 -0.13 -7.88
CA GLN A 215 -4.70 -0.45 -7.84
C GLN A 215 -3.83 0.81 -7.87
N MET A 216 -4.29 1.86 -8.57
CA MET A 216 -3.55 3.13 -8.58
C MET A 216 -3.55 3.79 -7.20
N TYR A 217 -4.70 3.82 -6.53
CA TYR A 217 -4.77 4.36 -5.17
C TYR A 217 -3.84 3.60 -4.23
N ASP A 218 -3.87 2.27 -4.28
CA ASP A 218 -3.04 1.42 -3.41
C ASP A 218 -1.55 1.63 -3.69
N PHE A 219 -1.16 1.76 -4.96
CA PHE A 219 0.22 2.08 -5.35
C PHE A 219 0.69 3.42 -4.77
N ILE A 220 -0.16 4.45 -4.82
CA ILE A 220 0.17 5.78 -4.27
C ILE A 220 0.20 5.76 -2.75
N LEU A 221 -0.72 5.03 -2.13
CA LEU A 221 -0.72 4.83 -0.69
C LEU A 221 0.58 4.15 -0.23
N GLU A 222 1.05 3.12 -0.94
CA GLU A 222 2.33 2.45 -0.66
C GLU A 222 3.53 3.39 -0.80
N LYS A 223 3.48 4.33 -1.75
CA LYS A 223 4.55 5.31 -1.93
C LYS A 223 4.55 6.42 -0.88
N ILE A 224 3.38 6.79 -0.38
CA ILE A 224 3.23 7.88 0.59
C ILE A 224 3.40 7.38 2.02
N ILE A 225 2.87 6.22 2.38
CA ILE A 225 2.95 5.67 3.74
C ILE A 225 4.25 4.90 3.92
N ASN A 226 5.33 5.62 4.22
CA ASN A 226 6.59 5.04 4.67
C ASN A 226 6.56 4.70 6.18
N GLU A 227 7.65 4.13 6.69
CA GLU A 227 7.78 3.76 8.11
C GLU A 227 7.58 4.94 9.06
N GLU A 228 8.13 6.11 8.73
CA GLU A 228 8.07 7.32 9.56
C GLU A 228 6.64 7.84 9.69
N ILE A 229 5.94 7.97 8.56
CA ILE A 229 4.54 8.42 8.53
C ILE A 229 3.65 7.40 9.21
N HIS A 230 3.84 6.10 8.94
CA HIS A 230 3.06 5.06 9.61
C HIS A 230 3.24 5.11 11.13
N SER A 231 4.48 5.21 11.62
CA SER A 231 4.77 5.28 13.05
C SER A 231 4.15 6.52 13.69
N LEU A 232 4.23 7.67 13.00
CA LEU A 232 3.60 8.91 13.42
C LEU A 232 2.08 8.78 13.53
N LEU A 233 1.42 8.25 12.49
CA LEU A 233 -0.04 8.08 12.47
C LEU A 233 -0.51 7.07 13.52
N LEU A 234 0.24 5.98 13.72
CA LEU A 234 -0.06 4.98 14.74
C LEU A 234 0.09 5.57 16.14
N HIS A 235 1.13 6.35 16.40
CA HIS A 235 1.33 7.00 17.70
C HIS A 235 0.28 8.09 17.96
N ALA A 236 -0.08 8.86 16.93
CA ALA A 236 -1.17 9.83 16.99
C ALA A 236 -2.50 9.16 17.40
N TYR A 237 -2.78 7.96 16.86
CA TYR A 237 -3.92 7.15 17.30
C TYR A 237 -3.85 6.85 18.80
N LYS A 238 -2.71 6.36 19.31
CA LYS A 238 -2.55 6.02 20.74
C LYS A 238 -2.82 7.20 21.66
N ILE A 239 -2.28 8.37 21.36
CA ILE A 239 -2.45 9.56 22.22
C ILE A 239 -3.81 10.24 22.05
N SER A 240 -4.49 10.04 20.92
CA SER A 240 -5.87 10.52 20.72
C SER A 240 -6.89 9.66 21.48
N ARG A 241 -6.55 8.39 21.72
CA ARG A 241 -7.41 7.37 22.37
C ARG A 241 -6.63 6.57 23.41
N PRO A 242 -6.06 7.24 24.43
CA PRO A 242 -5.16 6.56 25.37
C PRO A 242 -5.90 5.51 26.21
N GLN A 243 -7.19 5.73 26.49
CA GLN A 243 -8.02 4.78 27.23
C GLN A 243 -8.25 3.48 26.45
N ASP A 244 -8.58 3.57 25.16
CA ASP A 244 -8.80 2.38 24.33
C ASP A 244 -7.53 1.55 24.21
N TYR A 245 -6.38 2.23 24.04
CA TYR A 245 -5.07 1.58 23.96
C TYR A 245 -4.68 0.91 25.29
N LEU A 246 -4.80 1.62 26.40
CA LEU A 246 -4.42 1.11 27.72
C LEU A 246 -5.33 -0.03 28.17
N ASN A 247 -6.65 0.11 27.99
CA ASN A 247 -7.62 -0.93 28.33
C ASN A 247 -7.32 -2.22 27.57
N TYR A 248 -7.12 -2.13 26.26
CA TYR A 248 -6.78 -3.28 25.43
C TYR A 248 -5.48 -3.94 25.86
N THR A 249 -4.43 -3.14 26.13
CA THR A 249 -3.12 -3.65 26.56
C THR A 249 -3.19 -4.37 27.91
N LEU A 250 -3.85 -3.77 28.91
CA LEU A 250 -4.05 -4.39 30.21
C LEU A 250 -4.88 -5.67 30.10
N LYS A 251 -5.86 -5.67 29.19
CA LYS A 251 -6.69 -6.85 28.96
C LYS A 251 -5.91 -8.00 28.34
N LEU A 252 -5.08 -7.73 27.34
CA LEU A 252 -4.16 -8.73 26.77
C LEU A 252 -3.27 -9.34 27.85
N GLN A 253 -2.70 -8.52 28.75
CA GLN A 253 -1.89 -9.02 29.86
C GLN A 253 -2.69 -9.92 30.83
N SER A 254 -3.93 -9.53 31.16
CA SER A 254 -4.78 -10.34 32.03
C SER A 254 -5.16 -11.70 31.43
N LEU A 255 -5.17 -11.81 30.10
CA LEU A 255 -5.57 -13.01 29.36
C LEU A 255 -4.36 -13.81 28.83
N GLU A 256 -3.13 -13.49 29.24
CA GLU A 256 -1.90 -14.12 28.71
C GLU A 256 -1.94 -15.67 28.80
N ASN A 257 -2.51 -16.19 29.90
CA ASN A 257 -2.59 -17.63 30.17
C ASN A 257 -3.89 -18.30 29.70
N ILE A 258 -4.75 -17.60 28.95
CA ILE A 258 -6.01 -18.16 28.46
C ILE A 258 -5.78 -19.39 27.58
N THR A 259 -6.63 -20.41 27.70
CA THR A 259 -6.62 -21.63 26.89
C THR A 259 -7.76 -21.63 25.87
N CYS A 260 -7.71 -22.52 24.89
CA CYS A 260 -8.81 -22.68 23.94
C CYS A 260 -10.11 -23.10 24.64
N SER A 261 -10.00 -23.90 25.70
CA SER A 261 -11.17 -24.34 26.47
C SER A 261 -11.82 -23.21 27.27
N ASP A 262 -11.05 -22.22 27.76
CA ASP A 262 -11.59 -21.04 28.45
C ASP A 262 -12.46 -20.17 27.52
N LEU A 263 -12.14 -20.18 26.21
CA LEU A 263 -12.91 -19.50 25.16
C LEU A 263 -14.05 -20.33 24.58
N GLN A 264 -14.37 -21.48 25.22
CA GLN A 264 -15.44 -22.38 24.80
C GLN A 264 -15.29 -22.87 23.34
N ILE A 265 -14.05 -22.94 22.84
CA ILE A 265 -13.76 -23.55 21.54
C ILE A 265 -14.08 -25.05 21.64
N ASP A 266 -14.72 -25.59 20.61
CA ASP A 266 -15.02 -27.02 20.55
C ASP A 266 -13.74 -27.84 20.79
N PRO A 267 -13.78 -28.90 21.62
CA PRO A 267 -12.62 -29.74 21.88
C PRO A 267 -11.90 -30.28 20.64
N MET A 268 -12.59 -30.44 19.50
CA MET A 268 -11.99 -30.82 18.21
C MET A 268 -11.08 -29.73 17.61
N PHE A 269 -11.26 -28.48 18.03
CA PHE A 269 -10.46 -27.33 17.59
C PHE A 269 -9.56 -26.77 18.70
N CYS A 270 -9.51 -27.39 19.89
CA CYS A 270 -8.54 -27.04 20.94
C CYS A 270 -7.14 -27.56 20.61
N LEU A 271 -6.39 -26.82 19.79
CA LEU A 271 -5.03 -27.18 19.34
C LEU A 271 -3.91 -26.75 20.29
N ASP A 272 -4.25 -26.26 21.49
CA ASP A 272 -3.32 -25.85 22.55
C ASP A 272 -2.89 -27.01 23.47
N LYS A 273 -3.51 -28.19 23.32
CA LYS A 273 -3.20 -29.36 24.12
C LYS A 273 -1.96 -30.10 23.59
N PRO A 274 -1.06 -30.59 24.46
CA PRO A 274 0.21 -31.22 24.07
C PRO A 274 0.08 -32.63 23.47
N ASN A 275 -1.12 -33.02 23.01
CA ASN A 275 -1.39 -34.37 22.53
C ASN A 275 -0.62 -34.73 21.25
N ASN A 276 -0.04 -33.74 20.56
CA ASN A 276 0.78 -33.95 19.37
C ASN A 276 2.07 -33.12 19.47
N ILE A 277 3.15 -33.73 19.98
CA ILE A 277 4.46 -33.10 20.25
C ILE A 277 5.09 -32.50 18.97
N HIS A 278 4.62 -32.93 17.79
CA HIS A 278 5.10 -32.46 16.49
C HIS A 278 4.27 -31.35 15.86
N PHE A 279 3.18 -30.91 16.51
CA PHE A 279 2.28 -29.91 15.96
C PHE A 279 2.36 -28.57 16.69
N ASN A 280 2.51 -27.50 15.93
CA ASN A 280 2.69 -26.13 16.44
C ASN A 280 1.36 -25.41 16.75
N GLY A 281 0.28 -26.11 17.05
CA GLY A 281 -1.00 -25.49 17.40
C GLY A 281 -1.45 -24.45 16.36
N TYR A 282 -1.96 -23.32 16.85
CA TYR A 282 -2.21 -22.13 16.06
C TYR A 282 -1.00 -21.19 15.91
N ASN A 283 0.23 -21.65 16.22
CA ASN A 283 1.40 -20.78 16.29
C ASN A 283 1.72 -20.11 14.94
N TYR A 284 1.50 -20.78 13.81
CA TYR A 284 1.68 -20.15 12.50
C TYR A 284 0.76 -18.93 12.31
N ALA A 285 -0.51 -19.06 12.68
CA ALA A 285 -1.46 -17.95 12.64
C ALA A 285 -1.11 -16.85 13.65
N ILE A 286 -0.63 -17.22 14.84
CA ILE A 286 -0.16 -16.28 15.89
C ILE A 286 1.02 -15.44 15.38
N GLU A 287 2.06 -16.08 14.83
CA GLU A 287 3.19 -15.35 14.24
C GLU A 287 2.75 -14.50 13.05
N LYS A 288 1.79 -14.98 12.26
CA LYS A 288 1.29 -14.21 11.12
C LYS A 288 0.64 -12.90 11.56
N VAL A 289 -0.15 -12.91 12.63
CA VAL A 289 -0.70 -11.67 13.20
C VAL A 289 0.40 -10.72 13.66
N ARG A 290 1.50 -11.21 14.25
CA ARG A 290 2.63 -10.36 14.67
C ARG A 290 3.34 -9.67 13.52
N GLU A 291 3.36 -10.27 12.33
CA GLU A 291 3.91 -9.62 11.12
C GLU A 291 3.21 -8.29 10.79
N ILE A 292 2.00 -8.04 11.31
CA ILE A 292 1.28 -6.78 11.07
C ILE A 292 2.10 -5.56 11.52
N GLU A 293 2.93 -5.69 12.55
CA GLU A 293 3.79 -4.62 13.08
C GLU A 293 4.96 -4.30 12.13
N MET A 294 5.36 -5.25 11.28
CA MET A 294 6.50 -5.14 10.36
C MET A 294 6.15 -4.53 9.00
N VAL A 295 4.86 -4.32 8.72
CA VAL A 295 4.40 -3.73 7.46
C VAL A 295 3.69 -2.40 7.71
N PHE A 296 3.84 -1.45 6.78
CA PHE A 296 3.34 -0.08 6.98
C PHE A 296 2.06 0.21 6.19
N THR A 297 1.91 -0.45 5.04
CA THR A 297 0.81 -0.16 4.11
C THR A 297 -0.45 -0.93 4.49
N PRO A 298 -1.65 -0.31 4.42
CA PRO A 298 -2.92 -0.99 4.68
C PRO A 298 -3.14 -2.28 3.88
N MET A 299 -2.71 -2.31 2.60
CA MET A 299 -2.89 -3.49 1.75
C MET A 299 -2.11 -4.71 2.26
N LYS A 300 -0.82 -4.54 2.56
CA LYS A 300 -0.01 -5.62 3.15
C LYS A 300 -0.55 -6.08 4.51
N LYS A 301 -1.09 -5.16 5.31
CA LYS A 301 -1.75 -5.53 6.58
C LYS A 301 -3.01 -6.36 6.35
N LEU A 302 -3.83 -5.99 5.36
CA LEU A 302 -5.01 -6.78 4.98
C LEU A 302 -4.65 -8.16 4.44
N GLU A 303 -3.58 -8.28 3.66
CA GLU A 303 -3.06 -9.57 3.22
C GLU A 303 -2.63 -10.44 4.40
N ILE A 304 -1.99 -9.86 5.42
CA ILE A 304 -1.66 -10.58 6.66
C ILE A 304 -2.92 -11.08 7.36
N ILE A 305 -3.96 -10.25 7.47
CA ILE A 305 -5.24 -10.63 8.07
C ILE A 305 -5.90 -11.78 7.28
N GLY A 306 -5.95 -11.67 5.95
CA GLY A 306 -6.47 -12.74 5.09
C GLY A 306 -5.69 -14.05 5.23
N ASN A 307 -4.36 -13.98 5.17
CA ASN A 307 -3.49 -15.14 5.34
C ASN A 307 -3.62 -15.79 6.73
N THR A 308 -3.87 -14.99 7.78
CA THR A 308 -4.12 -15.50 9.13
C THR A 308 -5.36 -16.38 9.13
N THR A 309 -6.44 -15.95 8.49
CA THR A 309 -7.67 -16.74 8.33
C THR A 309 -7.40 -18.07 7.63
N ASP A 310 -6.63 -18.06 6.54
CA ASP A 310 -6.28 -19.29 5.83
C ASP A 310 -5.43 -20.23 6.71
N MET A 311 -4.52 -19.68 7.52
CA MET A 311 -3.69 -20.44 8.46
C MET A 311 -4.49 -21.06 9.61
N ILE A 312 -5.61 -20.46 10.03
CA ILE A 312 -6.51 -21.06 11.03
C ILE A 312 -7.05 -22.39 10.52
N CYS A 313 -7.64 -22.37 9.32
CA CYS A 313 -8.19 -23.57 8.69
C CYS A 313 -7.09 -24.61 8.45
N GLY A 314 -5.95 -24.18 7.91
CA GLY A 314 -4.81 -25.06 7.67
C GLY A 314 -4.25 -25.72 8.94
N SER A 315 -4.28 -25.01 10.08
CA SER A 315 -3.85 -25.56 11.37
C SER A 315 -4.75 -26.71 11.82
N VAL A 316 -6.07 -26.58 11.64
CA VAL A 316 -7.02 -27.65 11.99
C VAL A 316 -6.82 -28.86 11.07
N ASP A 317 -6.70 -28.64 9.76
CA ASP A 317 -6.48 -29.71 8.79
C ASP A 317 -5.16 -30.47 9.05
N GLU A 318 -4.08 -29.75 9.36
CA GLU A 318 -2.78 -30.34 9.64
C GLU A 318 -2.76 -31.13 10.95
N TYR A 319 -3.41 -30.63 12.01
CA TYR A 319 -3.46 -31.33 13.30
C TYR A 319 -4.11 -32.72 13.20
N TRP A 320 -5.14 -32.85 12.37
CA TRP A 320 -5.92 -34.08 12.21
C TRP A 320 -5.50 -34.96 11.02
N LYS A 321 -4.53 -34.52 10.21
CA LYS A 321 -4.15 -35.14 8.94
C LYS A 321 -3.81 -36.63 9.03
N ASP A 322 -3.10 -37.03 10.10
CA ASP A 322 -2.59 -38.39 10.27
C ASP A 322 -3.43 -39.25 11.24
N MET A 323 -4.65 -38.80 11.59
CA MET A 323 -5.55 -39.54 12.49
C MET A 323 -6.64 -40.28 11.71
N PRO A 324 -6.56 -41.62 11.58
CA PRO A 324 -7.48 -42.40 10.74
C PRO A 324 -8.91 -42.48 11.29
N ASP A 325 -9.12 -42.19 12.58
CA ASP A 325 -10.42 -42.30 13.25
C ASP A 325 -11.27 -41.01 13.17
N ILE A 326 -10.72 -39.94 12.59
CA ILE A 326 -11.39 -38.63 12.47
C ILE A 326 -12.01 -38.51 11.08
N ASP A 327 -13.32 -38.27 11.02
CA ASP A 327 -14.01 -37.94 9.79
C ASP A 327 -13.70 -36.48 9.40
N GLN A 328 -12.87 -36.29 8.36
CA GLN A 328 -12.47 -34.96 7.89
C GLN A 328 -13.67 -34.10 7.48
N ASN A 329 -14.80 -34.68 7.07
CA ASN A 329 -16.00 -33.92 6.73
C ASN A 329 -16.66 -33.25 7.95
N LYS A 330 -16.28 -33.65 9.16
CA LYS A 330 -16.74 -33.05 10.42
C LYS A 330 -15.81 -31.94 10.94
N LEU A 331 -14.66 -31.71 10.29
CA LEU A 331 -13.70 -30.67 10.67
C LEU A 331 -14.06 -29.28 10.10
N VAL A 332 -15.33 -29.06 9.74
CA VAL A 332 -15.80 -27.76 9.27
C VAL A 332 -15.97 -26.84 10.46
N ILE A 333 -15.15 -25.80 10.53
CA ILE A 333 -15.22 -24.77 11.57
C ILE A 333 -16.44 -23.88 11.27
N ASP A 334 -17.38 -23.80 12.22
CA ASP A 334 -18.48 -22.85 12.13
C ASP A 334 -18.05 -21.42 12.51
N GLY A 335 -18.93 -20.44 12.32
CA GLY A 335 -18.60 -19.03 12.56
C GLY A 335 -18.25 -18.71 14.01
N ASP A 336 -18.90 -19.39 14.97
CA ASP A 336 -18.71 -19.15 16.40
C ASP A 336 -17.36 -19.71 16.86
N ASN A 337 -17.02 -20.95 16.48
CA ASN A 337 -15.71 -21.52 16.74
C ASN A 337 -14.61 -20.73 16.04
N PHE A 338 -14.82 -20.34 14.78
CA PHE A 338 -13.86 -19.54 14.03
C PHE A 338 -13.53 -18.23 14.76
N LEU A 339 -14.55 -17.53 15.24
CA LEU A 339 -14.38 -16.29 15.98
C LEU A 339 -13.62 -16.50 17.31
N SER A 340 -13.98 -17.52 18.09
CA SER A 340 -13.28 -17.85 19.34
C SER A 340 -11.82 -18.26 19.12
N ILE A 341 -11.52 -19.03 18.07
CA ILE A 341 -10.15 -19.37 17.67
C ILE A 341 -9.38 -18.10 17.29
N TYR A 342 -10.02 -17.19 16.55
CA TYR A 342 -9.37 -15.94 16.17
C TYR A 342 -9.09 -15.05 17.39
N ILE A 343 -10.01 -14.98 18.37
CA ILE A 343 -9.79 -14.30 19.65
C ILE A 343 -8.59 -14.89 20.40
N TYR A 344 -8.52 -16.23 20.48
CA TYR A 344 -7.37 -16.93 21.07
C TYR A 344 -6.06 -16.49 20.40
N ILE A 345 -6.01 -16.49 19.06
CA ILE A 345 -4.84 -16.09 18.27
C ILE A 345 -4.47 -14.64 18.52
N VAL A 346 -5.44 -13.72 18.53
CA VAL A 346 -5.21 -12.30 18.81
C VAL A 346 -4.59 -12.12 20.20
N ILE A 347 -5.14 -12.79 21.22
CA ILE A 347 -4.61 -12.72 22.59
C ILE A 347 -3.17 -13.25 22.63
N LYS A 348 -2.91 -14.43 22.05
CA LYS A 348 -1.58 -15.05 22.04
C LYS A 348 -0.56 -14.34 21.15
N SER A 349 -1.01 -13.53 20.18
CA SER A 349 -0.13 -12.70 19.37
C SER A 349 0.55 -11.62 20.20
N GLY A 350 -0.12 -11.09 21.23
CA GLY A 350 0.42 -10.05 22.11
C GLY A 350 0.61 -8.69 21.44
N VAL A 351 0.07 -8.47 20.24
CA VAL A 351 0.21 -7.23 19.47
C VAL A 351 -0.59 -6.12 20.13
N ARG A 352 0.09 -5.23 20.88
CA ARG A 352 -0.55 -4.17 21.68
C ARG A 352 -1.21 -3.08 20.82
N ASP A 353 -0.64 -2.82 19.65
CA ASP A 353 -1.07 -1.75 18.74
C ASP A 353 -2.08 -2.22 17.70
N LEU A 354 -2.63 -3.43 17.84
CA LEU A 354 -3.48 -4.06 16.82
C LEU A 354 -4.70 -3.19 16.47
N LYS A 355 -5.33 -2.58 17.49
CA LYS A 355 -6.41 -1.60 17.31
C LYS A 355 -6.01 -0.41 16.45
N GLY A 356 -4.82 0.14 16.67
CA GLY A 356 -4.30 1.26 15.89
C GLY A 356 -4.01 0.86 14.45
N HIS A 357 -3.44 -0.32 14.22
CA HIS A 357 -3.25 -0.85 12.87
C HIS A 357 -4.56 -1.02 12.11
N ILE A 358 -5.57 -1.59 12.75
CA ILE A 358 -6.90 -1.78 12.16
C ILE A 358 -7.57 -0.44 11.89
N TRP A 359 -7.48 0.50 12.83
CA TRP A 359 -7.97 1.86 12.61
C TRP A 359 -7.30 2.51 11.40
N LEU A 360 -5.98 2.40 11.23
CA LEU A 360 -5.26 2.92 10.05
C LEU A 360 -5.74 2.26 8.76
N ILE A 361 -5.97 0.94 8.77
CA ILE A 361 -6.56 0.24 7.62
C ILE A 361 -7.93 0.82 7.31
N THR A 362 -8.81 0.93 8.31
CA THR A 362 -10.18 1.44 8.11
C THR A 362 -10.18 2.90 7.63
N GLN A 363 -9.22 3.71 8.08
CA GLN A 363 -9.09 5.08 7.64
C GLN A 363 -8.51 5.21 6.23
N LEU A 364 -7.47 4.47 5.87
CA LEU A 364 -6.72 4.68 4.63
C LEU A 364 -7.08 3.70 3.50
N ALA A 365 -7.64 2.54 3.82
CA ALA A 365 -8.13 1.60 2.82
C ALA A 365 -9.43 2.11 2.17
N ARG A 366 -9.67 1.63 0.95
CA ARG A 366 -10.83 2.02 0.16
C ARG A 366 -12.09 1.29 0.63
N SER A 367 -13.24 1.96 0.51
CA SER A 367 -14.55 1.38 0.81
C SER A 367 -14.86 0.12 -0.02
N SER A 368 -14.35 0.02 -1.24
CA SER A 368 -14.54 -1.19 -2.07
C SER A 368 -13.82 -2.43 -1.52
N ILE A 369 -12.71 -2.25 -0.79
CA ILE A 369 -12.02 -3.36 -0.13
C ILE A 369 -12.78 -3.77 1.14
N GLN A 370 -13.32 -2.78 1.87
CA GLN A 370 -14.17 -2.99 3.06
C GLN A 370 -15.48 -3.73 2.74
N ASN A 371 -15.93 -3.73 1.48
CA ASN A 371 -17.15 -4.43 1.06
C ASN A 371 -16.87 -5.82 0.44
N GLY A 372 -15.60 -6.23 0.32
CA GLY A 372 -15.21 -7.54 -0.22
C GLY A 372 -14.87 -8.56 0.87
N ALA A 373 -14.29 -9.70 0.48
CA ALA A 373 -13.83 -10.74 1.41
C ALA A 373 -12.82 -10.21 2.43
N MET A 374 -11.91 -9.33 2.01
CA MET A 374 -10.96 -8.65 2.91
C MET A 374 -11.66 -7.77 3.94
N GLY A 375 -12.77 -7.13 3.56
CA GLY A 375 -13.63 -6.38 4.46
C GLY A 375 -14.29 -7.27 5.52
N TYR A 376 -14.78 -8.44 5.11
CA TYR A 376 -15.31 -9.43 6.05
C TYR A 376 -14.27 -9.85 7.09
N TYR A 377 -13.03 -10.15 6.69
CA TYR A 377 -11.97 -10.51 7.63
C TYR A 377 -11.58 -9.35 8.55
N LEU A 378 -11.53 -8.12 8.02
CA LEU A 378 -11.29 -6.91 8.82
C LEU A 378 -12.39 -6.72 9.89
N THR A 379 -13.66 -6.80 9.50
CA THR A 379 -14.80 -6.69 10.44
C THR A 379 -14.82 -7.82 11.45
N THR A 380 -14.43 -9.04 11.06
CA THR A 380 -14.28 -10.18 11.98
C THR A 380 -13.20 -9.89 13.02
N LEU A 381 -12.06 -9.34 12.60
CA LEU A 381 -10.98 -8.96 13.50
C LEU A 381 -11.36 -7.77 14.42
N GLU A 382 -12.11 -6.78 13.90
CA GLU A 382 -12.69 -5.71 14.71
C GLU A 382 -13.63 -6.28 15.79
N ALA A 383 -14.47 -7.25 15.44
CA ALA A 383 -15.33 -7.94 16.40
C ALA A 383 -14.51 -8.71 17.45
N CYS A 384 -13.41 -9.37 17.05
CA CYS A 384 -12.49 -10.03 17.98
C CYS A 384 -11.94 -9.03 19.01
N LEU A 385 -11.49 -7.86 18.58
CA LEU A 385 -10.96 -6.83 19.48
C LEU A 385 -11.99 -6.36 20.51
N ILE A 386 -13.24 -6.14 20.08
CA ILE A 386 -14.34 -5.76 20.98
C ILE A 386 -14.62 -6.88 21.99
N GLN A 387 -14.57 -8.14 21.55
CA GLN A 387 -14.76 -9.28 22.44
C GLN A 387 -13.62 -9.41 23.46
N VAL A 388 -12.36 -9.24 23.04
CA VAL A 388 -11.21 -9.28 23.95
C VAL A 388 -11.41 -8.32 25.13
N GLU A 389 -11.91 -7.11 24.88
CA GLU A 389 -12.17 -6.11 25.92
C GLU A 389 -13.33 -6.45 26.86
N THR A 390 -14.31 -7.21 26.38
CA THR A 390 -15.50 -7.58 27.15
C THR A 390 -15.40 -8.94 27.83
N LEU A 391 -14.40 -9.77 27.49
CA LEU A 391 -14.14 -11.03 28.17
C LEU A 391 -13.96 -10.81 29.67
N ASN A 392 -14.63 -11.59 30.50
CA ASN A 392 -14.36 -11.57 31.94
C ASN A 392 -13.13 -12.43 32.22
N SER A 393 -12.15 -11.85 32.91
CA SER A 393 -10.94 -12.54 33.38
C SER A 393 -11.22 -13.30 34.66
#